data_AF-A0A974E0J9-F1
#
_entry.id   AF-A0A974E0J9-F1
#
_cell.length_a   1.000
_cell.length_b   1.000
_cell.length_c   1.000
_cell.angle_alpha   90.00
_cell.angle_beta   90.00
_cell.angle_gamma   90.00
#
_symmetry.space_group_name_H-M   'P 1'
#
loop_
_entity.id
_entity.type
_entity.pdbx_description
1 polymer ?
#
loop_
_entity_poly.entity_id
_entity_poly.type
_entity_poly.pdbx_seq_one_letter_code
_entity_poly.pdbx_strand_id
1 'polypeptide(L)'
;MGQQLKQDLLTLTQSKNTAKGIHRLNSGMSLIVAIVIFLPYALGLTNPCPLLCNCTSSPNISVVCTLKELDSFPCSFPLPTISISVEFTNITSLCNGSLSELPSLQELHLSNNALESLPTNFLIPLNSLHTLDLTNNLIKSISPTLFLDVPALRLLVLRGNLLTNLWISKIAILENLNWLDLSHNHLKEVDSMSFSSLYKLETLDLSYNQLHQLPSSLLKGLPLLQRLNLEGNNLSSLPPDFFAATPFLKHVFLAQNSLHFLPEGLLLPVMSLKTLDLSENILKSLPSGFLQDGKGLEESMEQTLDLSNNPWHCDCNLLSLHHWVTEHKNNLYSIDNTQCAGPGALKNCTLHQVKVLELCQK
;
A
#
# COMPACT_ATOMS: atom_id res chain seq x y z
N MET A 1 59.39 32.79 -49.12
CA MET A 1 60.53 32.38 -49.97
C MET A 1 60.99 31.04 -49.41
N GLY A 2 60.46 29.92 -49.92
CA GLY A 2 60.97 29.25 -51.11
C GLY A 2 61.83 28.08 -50.59
N GLN A 3 61.31 26.85 -50.58
CA GLN A 3 61.58 25.84 -51.64
C GLN A 3 63.08 25.45 -51.68
N GLN A 4 63.53 24.19 -51.69
CA GLN A 4 62.89 22.91 -51.97
C GLN A 4 63.99 21.82 -51.84
N LEU A 5 63.59 20.65 -51.30
CA LEU A 5 64.07 19.27 -51.51
C LEU A 5 65.56 18.85 -51.46
N LYS A 6 65.77 17.77 -50.70
CA LYS A 6 66.21 16.48 -51.26
C LYS A 6 65.56 15.27 -50.53
N GLN A 7 64.56 14.67 -51.19
CA GLN A 7 64.09 13.26 -51.23
C GLN A 7 63.82 12.42 -49.96
N ASP A 8 62.52 12.19 -49.66
CA ASP A 8 61.73 10.92 -49.71
C ASP A 8 62.47 9.56 -49.53
N LEU A 9 61.99 8.49 -48.87
CA LEU A 9 60.81 8.11 -48.05
C LEU A 9 61.04 6.66 -47.49
N LEU A 10 60.20 6.20 -46.52
CA LEU A 10 60.03 4.84 -45.92
C LEU A 10 60.99 4.42 -44.77
N THR A 11 60.61 3.72 -43.69
CA THR A 11 59.49 3.71 -42.70
C THR A 11 59.83 2.60 -41.68
N LEU A 12 59.42 2.83 -40.42
CA LEU A 12 58.93 1.88 -39.40
C LEU A 12 59.89 0.96 -38.57
N THR A 13 59.77 1.22 -37.26
CA THR A 13 59.54 0.29 -36.11
C THR A 13 60.65 -0.11 -35.14
N GLN A 14 60.24 0.05 -33.87
CA GLN A 14 60.88 -0.07 -32.56
C GLN A 14 61.41 -1.48 -32.19
N SER A 15 62.39 -1.57 -31.29
CA SER A 15 62.34 -2.45 -30.10
C SER A 15 63.63 -2.45 -29.24
N LYS A 16 63.42 -2.17 -27.93
CA LYS A 16 64.07 -2.72 -26.71
C LYS A 16 65.55 -2.44 -26.39
N ASN A 17 65.72 -1.65 -25.33
CA ASN A 17 66.90 -1.63 -24.46
C ASN A 17 66.85 -2.75 -23.41
N THR A 18 67.99 -3.39 -23.19
CA THR A 18 68.29 -4.37 -22.14
C THR A 18 69.26 -3.75 -21.12
N ALA A 19 69.09 -4.05 -19.83
CA ALA A 19 70.09 -3.78 -18.80
C ALA A 19 70.25 -5.00 -17.86
N LYS A 20 71.50 -5.45 -17.75
CA LYS A 20 72.12 -6.38 -16.78
C LYS A 20 71.87 -5.90 -15.33
N GLY A 21 71.92 -6.66 -14.24
CA GLY A 21 72.32 -8.03 -13.95
C GLY A 21 72.51 -8.19 -12.43
N ILE A 22 71.95 -9.28 -11.87
CA ILE A 22 72.46 -10.17 -10.80
C ILE A 22 73.06 -9.59 -9.50
N HIS A 23 72.40 -9.88 -8.37
CA HIS A 23 73.03 -10.33 -7.12
C HIS A 23 72.22 -11.47 -6.49
N ARG A 24 72.90 -12.57 -6.13
CA ARG A 24 72.39 -13.75 -5.39
C ARG A 24 72.28 -13.46 -3.89
N LEU A 25 71.34 -14.10 -3.19
CA LEU A 25 71.56 -14.75 -1.88
C LEU A 25 70.38 -15.68 -1.44
N ASN A 26 70.72 -16.98 -1.35
CA ASN A 26 70.35 -18.04 -0.39
C ASN A 26 68.89 -18.37 0.03
N SER A 27 68.44 -19.51 -0.51
CA SER A 27 67.98 -20.77 0.14
C SER A 27 67.48 -20.77 1.60
N GLY A 28 66.25 -21.29 1.79
CA GLY A 28 65.77 -21.82 3.07
C GLY A 28 64.24 -22.01 3.12
N MET A 29 63.68 -22.84 2.25
CA MET A 29 62.24 -23.15 2.20
C MET A 29 61.92 -24.48 2.92
N SER A 30 61.03 -24.43 3.93
CA SER A 30 60.11 -25.52 4.32
C SER A 30 58.89 -24.87 4.98
N LEU A 31 57.74 -24.88 4.28
CA LEU A 31 56.52 -25.65 4.63
C LEU A 31 55.93 -25.21 6.00
N ILE A 32 54.75 -24.61 6.15
CA ILE A 32 53.43 -24.75 5.51
C ILE A 32 52.65 -23.45 5.84
N VAL A 33 51.78 -22.98 4.94
CA VAL A 33 50.43 -22.41 5.15
C VAL A 33 50.06 -21.54 3.94
N ALA A 34 48.81 -21.70 3.50
CA ALA A 34 48.08 -20.94 2.46
C ALA A 34 48.28 -21.39 1.00
N ILE A 35 47.83 -22.60 0.68
CA ILE A 35 47.20 -22.90 -0.62
C ILE A 35 45.78 -23.37 -0.35
N VAL A 36 44.83 -22.44 -0.24
CA VAL A 36 43.40 -22.69 -0.45
C VAL A 36 42.76 -21.39 -0.99
N ILE A 37 42.29 -21.48 -2.24
CA ILE A 37 41.36 -20.58 -2.97
C ILE A 37 41.95 -19.25 -3.46
N PHE A 38 42.57 -19.29 -4.63
CA PHE A 38 42.29 -18.30 -5.69
C PHE A 38 42.41 -19.02 -7.03
N LEU A 39 41.40 -19.82 -7.35
CA LEU A 39 41.11 -20.16 -8.75
C LEU A 39 40.31 -18.98 -9.32
N PRO A 40 40.78 -18.33 -10.39
CA PRO A 40 40.04 -17.24 -11.01
C PRO A 40 38.84 -17.87 -11.75
N TYR A 41 37.67 -17.78 -11.14
CA TYR A 41 36.40 -18.12 -11.80
C TYR A 41 36.08 -17.01 -12.81
N ALA A 42 36.54 -17.20 -14.03
CA ALA A 42 35.94 -16.56 -15.19
C ALA A 42 34.59 -17.26 -15.47
N LEU A 43 33.48 -16.56 -15.21
CA LEU A 43 32.11 -16.68 -15.78
C LEU A 43 31.07 -16.18 -14.74
N GLY A 44 30.65 -14.90 -14.84
CA GLY A 44 29.49 -14.36 -14.12
C GLY A 44 29.72 -14.05 -12.64
N LEU A 45 30.19 -12.83 -12.33
CA LEU A 45 30.25 -12.33 -10.96
C LEU A 45 28.81 -12.04 -10.47
N THR A 46 28.22 -12.96 -9.72
CA THR A 46 27.07 -12.62 -8.87
C THR A 46 27.61 -11.89 -7.63
N ASN A 47 27.02 -10.76 -7.26
CA ASN A 47 27.43 -10.08 -6.03
C ASN A 47 27.23 -11.03 -4.83
N PRO A 48 28.09 -10.96 -3.80
CA PRO A 48 27.88 -11.74 -2.59
C PRO A 48 26.59 -11.30 -1.88
N CYS A 49 26.08 -12.16 -1.00
CA CYS A 49 25.01 -11.76 -0.08
C CYS A 49 25.48 -10.55 0.75
N PRO A 50 24.65 -9.50 0.92
CA PRO A 50 25.05 -8.36 1.71
C PRO A 50 25.40 -8.72 3.16
N LEU A 51 26.33 -7.97 3.74
CA LEU A 51 26.65 -8.10 5.16
C LEU A 51 25.39 -7.81 6.00
N LEU A 52 25.24 -8.54 7.10
CA LEU A 52 24.08 -8.46 8.01
C LEU A 52 22.74 -8.87 7.36
N CYS A 53 22.78 -9.52 6.20
CA CYS A 53 21.63 -10.10 5.54
C CYS A 53 21.77 -11.62 5.40
N ASN A 54 20.63 -12.28 5.21
CA ASN A 54 20.56 -13.70 4.86
C ASN A 54 20.03 -13.84 3.43
N CYS A 55 20.61 -14.73 2.65
CA CYS A 55 20.22 -14.97 1.27
C CYS A 55 19.89 -16.44 1.04
N THR A 56 18.80 -16.71 0.31
CA THR A 56 18.50 -18.07 -0.16
C THR A 56 19.41 -18.45 -1.33
N SER A 57 19.46 -19.75 -1.62
CA SER A 57 20.19 -20.27 -2.77
C SER A 57 19.43 -20.05 -4.09
N SER A 58 20.19 -19.93 -5.18
CA SER A 58 19.70 -19.98 -6.57
C SER A 58 18.76 -21.19 -6.81
N PRO A 59 17.72 -21.09 -7.66
CA PRO A 59 17.50 -20.10 -8.73
C PRO A 59 16.68 -18.87 -8.35
N ASN A 60 16.07 -18.84 -7.17
CA ASN A 60 15.20 -17.75 -6.72
C ASN A 60 15.80 -17.16 -5.44
N ILE A 61 16.60 -16.11 -5.58
CA ILE A 61 17.30 -15.52 -4.44
C ILE A 61 16.37 -14.52 -3.76
N SER A 62 16.11 -14.75 -2.47
CA SER A 62 15.48 -13.80 -1.56
C SER A 62 16.54 -13.29 -0.60
N VAL A 63 16.63 -11.97 -0.46
CA VAL A 63 17.55 -11.28 0.45
C VAL A 63 16.75 -10.73 1.61
N VAL A 64 17.07 -11.14 2.83
CA VAL A 64 16.37 -10.73 4.06
C VAL A 64 17.35 -10.06 5.01
N CYS A 65 17.08 -8.81 5.34
CA CYS A 65 17.91 -7.96 6.19
C CYS A 65 17.02 -7.38 7.31
N THR A 66 16.96 -8.04 8.46
CA THR A 66 16.11 -7.63 9.60
C THR A 66 16.91 -7.43 10.90
N LEU A 67 18.24 -7.49 10.81
CA LEU A 67 19.12 -7.25 11.94
C LEU A 67 19.14 -5.76 12.28
N LYS A 68 18.94 -5.43 13.57
CA LYS A 68 18.88 -4.04 14.05
C LYS A 68 20.20 -3.31 13.91
N GLU A 69 21.30 -4.05 13.81
CA GLU A 69 22.65 -3.53 13.59
C GLU A 69 22.84 -2.98 12.17
N LEU A 70 21.91 -3.23 11.25
CA LEU A 70 21.96 -2.67 9.90
C LEU A 70 21.68 -1.16 9.94
N ASP A 71 22.73 -0.39 9.74
CA ASP A 71 22.73 1.08 9.81
C ASP A 71 22.52 1.76 8.45
N SER A 72 22.64 1.00 7.36
CA SER A 72 22.60 1.50 5.99
C SER A 72 22.01 0.46 5.03
N PHE A 73 21.29 0.95 4.02
CA PHE A 73 20.71 0.08 3.00
C PHE A 73 21.81 -0.59 2.16
N PRO A 74 21.76 -1.91 1.91
CA PRO A 74 22.71 -2.56 1.01
C PRO A 74 22.65 -1.99 -0.42
N CYS A 75 23.79 -1.55 -0.97
CA CYS A 75 23.81 -0.98 -2.32
C CYS A 75 24.02 -2.01 -3.44
N SER A 76 24.25 -3.29 -3.13
CA SER A 76 24.51 -4.35 -4.11
C SER A 76 23.87 -5.67 -3.69
N PHE A 77 23.23 -6.38 -4.62
CA PHE A 77 22.52 -7.62 -4.35
C PHE A 77 22.95 -8.75 -5.30
N PRO A 78 22.91 -10.02 -4.84
CA PRO A 78 23.18 -11.18 -5.69
C PRO A 78 22.22 -11.28 -6.87
N LEU A 79 22.61 -12.00 -7.92
CA LEU A 79 21.75 -12.33 -9.04
C LEU A 79 21.48 -13.84 -9.10
N PRO A 80 20.25 -14.28 -9.44
CA PRO A 80 19.05 -13.48 -9.74
C PRO A 80 18.16 -13.26 -8.50
N THR A 81 18.20 -12.05 -7.92
CA THR A 81 17.31 -11.69 -6.79
C THR A 81 15.89 -11.45 -7.27
N ILE A 82 14.92 -12.11 -6.62
CA ILE A 82 13.48 -11.95 -6.86
C ILE A 82 12.76 -11.21 -5.73
N SER A 83 13.32 -11.22 -4.52
CA SER A 83 12.70 -10.58 -3.36
C SER A 83 13.78 -9.96 -2.48
N ILE A 84 13.55 -8.71 -2.07
CA ILE A 84 14.38 -8.00 -1.10
C ILE A 84 13.46 -7.57 0.04
N SER A 85 13.79 -8.00 1.26
CA SER A 85 13.18 -7.54 2.51
C SER A 85 14.26 -6.88 3.35
N VAL A 86 14.12 -5.57 3.58
CA VAL A 86 14.93 -4.79 4.51
C VAL A 86 13.98 -4.11 5.47
N GLU A 87 13.67 -4.77 6.57
CA GLU A 87 12.53 -4.43 7.43
C GLU A 87 12.90 -4.39 8.90
N PHE A 88 12.19 -3.59 9.69
CA PHE A 88 12.38 -3.46 11.14
C PHE A 88 13.79 -2.99 11.53
N THR A 89 14.39 -2.14 10.68
CA THR A 89 15.71 -1.52 10.94
C THR A 89 15.56 -0.01 11.15
N ASN A 90 16.66 0.75 11.12
CA ASN A 90 16.65 2.21 11.29
C ASN A 90 17.22 2.96 10.09
N ILE A 91 17.12 2.36 8.90
CA ILE A 91 17.63 2.97 7.67
C ILE A 91 16.82 4.22 7.34
N THR A 92 17.54 5.31 7.05
CA THR A 92 16.96 6.62 6.71
C THR A 92 17.03 6.95 5.21
N SER A 93 17.85 6.22 4.45
CA SER A 93 18.10 6.51 3.04
C SER A 93 18.40 5.25 2.24
N LEU A 94 18.00 5.27 0.97
CA LEU A 94 18.26 4.20 0.00
C LEU A 94 19.42 4.57 -0.91
N CYS A 95 20.17 3.56 -1.36
CA CYS A 95 21.22 3.76 -2.34
C CYS A 95 20.60 4.05 -3.72
N ASN A 96 21.07 5.11 -4.39
CA ASN A 96 20.61 5.41 -5.73
C ASN A 96 21.08 4.33 -6.72
N GLY A 97 20.17 3.81 -7.56
CA GLY A 97 20.50 2.81 -8.57
C GLY A 97 20.83 1.40 -8.05
N SER A 98 20.70 1.12 -6.75
CA SER A 98 21.02 -0.21 -6.21
C SER A 98 20.15 -1.34 -6.77
N LEU A 99 19.00 -1.01 -7.34
CA LEU A 99 18.06 -1.96 -7.94
C LEU A 99 18.16 -2.02 -9.47
N SER A 100 18.98 -1.19 -10.12
CA SER A 100 18.97 -1.07 -11.60
C SER A 100 19.36 -2.35 -12.33
N GLU A 101 20.14 -3.22 -11.67
CA GLU A 101 20.65 -4.47 -12.23
C GLU A 101 19.81 -5.69 -11.80
N LEU A 102 18.60 -5.50 -11.26
CA LEU A 102 17.75 -6.58 -10.74
C LEU A 102 16.49 -6.82 -11.62
N PRO A 103 16.65 -7.34 -12.86
CA PRO A 103 15.54 -7.46 -13.81
C PRO A 103 14.44 -8.44 -13.37
N SER A 104 14.78 -9.36 -12.46
CA SER A 104 13.88 -10.39 -11.94
C SER A 104 13.23 -10.01 -10.60
N LEU A 105 13.49 -8.82 -10.07
CA LEU A 105 12.94 -8.39 -8.78
C LEU A 105 11.41 -8.28 -8.88
N GLN A 106 10.73 -9.00 -8.01
CA GLN A 106 9.28 -9.14 -7.96
C GLN A 106 8.69 -8.49 -6.70
N GLU A 107 9.43 -8.54 -5.59
CA GLU A 107 8.99 -8.02 -4.31
C GLU A 107 10.06 -7.15 -3.65
N LEU A 108 9.64 -6.01 -3.14
CA LEU A 108 10.47 -5.11 -2.36
C LEU A 108 9.72 -4.69 -1.09
N HIS A 109 10.23 -5.15 0.05
CA HIS A 109 9.67 -4.86 1.37
C HIS A 109 10.66 -4.00 2.16
N LEU A 110 10.23 -2.79 2.51
CA LEU A 110 11.01 -1.76 3.20
C LEU A 110 10.28 -1.27 4.46
N SER A 111 9.41 -2.11 5.02
CA SER A 111 8.54 -1.76 6.14
C SER A 111 9.32 -1.46 7.43
N ASN A 112 8.75 -0.60 8.28
CA ASN A 112 9.26 -0.32 9.62
C ASN A 112 10.73 0.14 9.60
N ASN A 113 11.01 1.18 8.82
CA ASN A 113 12.29 1.89 8.76
C ASN A 113 12.06 3.40 9.03
N ALA A 114 13.06 4.24 8.77
CA ALA A 114 13.01 5.67 8.98
C ALA A 114 13.13 6.46 7.66
N LEU A 115 12.65 5.91 6.54
CA LEU A 115 12.76 6.54 5.23
C LEU A 115 11.90 7.80 5.14
N GLU A 116 12.51 8.95 4.90
CA GLU A 116 11.79 10.21 4.69
C GLU A 116 11.37 10.44 3.22
N SER A 117 12.06 9.80 2.29
CA SER A 117 11.80 9.91 0.85
C SER A 117 12.41 8.74 0.08
N LEU A 118 11.96 8.56 -1.16
CA LEU A 118 12.54 7.60 -2.11
C LEU A 118 13.34 8.36 -3.18
N PRO A 119 14.55 7.89 -3.55
CA PRO A 119 15.28 8.48 -4.67
C PRO A 119 14.47 8.39 -5.96
N THR A 120 14.50 9.45 -6.79
CA THR A 120 13.68 9.58 -8.00
C THR A 120 13.85 8.42 -8.99
N ASN A 121 15.03 7.82 -8.99
CA ASN A 121 15.49 6.81 -9.94
C ASN A 121 15.66 5.43 -9.29
N PHE A 122 15.08 5.23 -8.11
CA PHE A 122 15.29 4.02 -7.34
C PHE A 122 14.65 2.78 -7.98
N LEU A 123 13.55 2.95 -8.73
CA LEU A 123 12.79 1.86 -9.34
C LEU A 123 13.04 1.68 -10.86
N ILE A 124 14.16 2.17 -11.40
CA ILE A 124 14.43 2.21 -12.85
C ILE A 124 14.92 0.87 -13.43
N PRO A 125 14.32 0.45 -14.55
CA PRO A 125 12.95 -0.04 -14.62
C PRO A 125 12.84 -1.46 -14.06
N LEU A 126 11.96 -1.64 -13.08
CA LEU A 126 11.69 -2.94 -12.46
C LEU A 126 10.40 -3.55 -13.03
N ASN A 127 10.51 -4.07 -14.26
CA ASN A 127 9.36 -4.56 -15.02
C ASN A 127 8.64 -5.77 -14.39
N SER A 128 9.30 -6.48 -13.47
CA SER A 128 8.73 -7.66 -12.80
C SER A 128 8.16 -7.33 -11.41
N LEU A 129 8.40 -6.11 -10.89
CA LEU A 129 8.03 -5.75 -9.53
C LEU A 129 6.51 -5.66 -9.42
N HIS A 130 5.92 -6.56 -8.62
CA HIS A 130 4.49 -6.60 -8.37
C HIS A 130 4.13 -6.20 -6.94
N THR A 131 5.07 -6.22 -6.01
CA THR A 131 4.87 -5.88 -4.59
C THR A 131 5.87 -4.80 -4.15
N LEU A 132 5.34 -3.70 -3.62
CA LEU A 132 6.11 -2.66 -2.94
C LEU A 132 5.47 -2.33 -1.59
N ASP A 133 6.16 -2.67 -0.51
CA ASP A 133 5.75 -2.36 0.86
C ASP A 133 6.69 -1.32 1.49
N LEU A 134 6.10 -0.19 1.88
CA LEU A 134 6.75 0.96 2.52
C LEU A 134 6.10 1.30 3.87
N THR A 135 5.39 0.34 4.46
CA THR A 135 4.64 0.51 5.71
C THR A 135 5.51 1.10 6.82
N ASN A 136 4.96 1.99 7.64
CA ASN A 136 5.62 2.54 8.83
C ASN A 136 7.00 3.13 8.53
N ASN A 137 7.02 4.14 7.66
CA ASN A 137 8.18 4.98 7.38
C ASN A 137 7.83 6.45 7.67
N LEU A 138 8.68 7.39 7.27
CA LEU A 138 8.51 8.82 7.50
C LEU A 138 8.24 9.58 6.19
N ILE A 139 7.69 8.90 5.18
CA ILE A 139 7.55 9.44 3.82
C ILE A 139 6.48 10.53 3.83
N LYS A 140 6.90 11.76 3.48
CA LYS A 140 6.02 12.94 3.43
C LYS A 140 5.37 13.12 2.05
N SER A 141 6.06 12.69 1.01
CA SER A 141 5.59 12.76 -0.37
C SER A 141 6.27 11.71 -1.23
N ILE A 142 5.61 11.36 -2.33
CA ILE A 142 6.14 10.45 -3.35
C ILE A 142 6.28 11.22 -4.65
N SER A 143 7.41 11.05 -5.34
CA SER A 143 7.61 11.67 -6.64
C SER A 143 6.60 11.11 -7.65
N PRO A 144 5.87 11.96 -8.40
CA PRO A 144 4.91 11.50 -9.40
C PRO A 144 5.53 10.67 -10.54
N THR A 145 6.85 10.75 -10.74
CA THR A 145 7.55 9.98 -11.78
C THR A 145 7.96 8.59 -11.33
N LEU A 146 7.94 8.31 -10.02
CA LEU A 146 8.45 7.05 -9.45
C LEU A 146 7.72 5.81 -10.01
N PHE A 147 6.43 5.96 -10.30
CA PHE A 147 5.58 4.86 -10.76
C PHE A 147 5.61 4.62 -12.27
N LEU A 148 6.33 5.46 -13.05
CA LEU A 148 6.49 5.24 -14.49
C LEU A 148 7.30 3.97 -14.81
N ASP A 149 8.17 3.57 -13.88
CA ASP A 149 9.17 2.53 -14.08
C ASP A 149 8.78 1.17 -13.46
N VAL A 150 7.55 1.04 -12.94
CA VAL A 150 7.01 -0.18 -12.30
C VAL A 150 5.61 -0.57 -12.82
N PRO A 151 5.46 -0.82 -14.14
CA PRO A 151 4.15 -1.04 -14.75
C PRO A 151 3.43 -2.32 -14.29
N ALA A 152 4.16 -3.27 -13.70
CA ALA A 152 3.62 -4.55 -13.23
C ALA A 152 3.11 -4.53 -11.78
N LEU A 153 3.15 -3.37 -11.10
CA LEU A 153 2.80 -3.27 -9.68
C LEU A 153 1.33 -3.68 -9.43
N ARG A 154 1.13 -4.59 -8.48
CA ARG A 154 -0.18 -5.13 -8.08
C ARG A 154 -0.54 -4.77 -6.64
N LEU A 155 0.46 -4.68 -5.77
CA LEU A 155 0.30 -4.34 -4.36
C LEU A 155 1.23 -3.18 -4.01
N LEU A 156 0.63 -2.09 -3.55
CA LEU A 156 1.33 -0.91 -3.04
C LEU A 156 0.82 -0.59 -1.63
N VAL A 157 1.72 -0.68 -0.65
CA VAL A 157 1.41 -0.40 0.76
C VAL A 157 2.26 0.77 1.23
N LEU A 158 1.57 1.85 1.62
CA LEU A 158 2.12 3.11 2.11
C LEU A 158 1.56 3.43 3.50
N ARG A 159 0.99 2.43 4.17
CA ARG A 159 0.39 2.53 5.51
C ARG A 159 1.35 3.17 6.51
N GLY A 160 0.86 4.02 7.40
CA GLY A 160 1.68 4.51 8.53
C GLY A 160 2.83 5.42 8.09
N ASN A 161 2.59 6.29 7.11
CA ASN A 161 3.56 7.30 6.67
C ASN A 161 3.05 8.71 7.03
N LEU A 162 3.68 9.75 6.49
CA LEU A 162 3.37 11.15 6.77
C LEU A 162 2.77 11.87 5.54
N LEU A 163 2.12 11.13 4.64
CA LEU A 163 1.57 11.68 3.41
C LEU A 163 0.46 12.68 3.73
N THR A 164 0.61 13.94 3.32
CA THR A 164 -0.39 15.00 3.57
C THR A 164 -1.35 15.24 2.41
N ASN A 165 -0.92 14.89 1.20
CA ASN A 165 -1.66 15.11 -0.02
C ASN A 165 -1.29 14.06 -1.05
N LEU A 166 -2.31 13.67 -1.80
CA LEU A 166 -2.16 12.78 -2.92
C LEU A 166 -1.81 13.65 -4.14
N TRP A 167 -0.53 13.88 -4.43
CA TRP A 167 -0.05 14.46 -5.71
C TRP A 167 -0.25 13.47 -6.88
N ILE A 168 -1.40 12.80 -6.89
CA ILE A 168 -1.63 11.44 -7.38
C ILE A 168 -2.58 11.44 -8.58
N SER A 169 -2.58 12.54 -9.33
CA SER A 169 -2.94 12.45 -10.75
C SER A 169 -2.08 11.42 -11.52
N LYS A 170 -1.09 10.78 -10.88
CA LYS A 170 -0.26 9.70 -11.43
C LYS A 170 -0.23 8.35 -10.69
N ILE A 171 -0.90 8.08 -9.53
CA ILE A 171 -1.10 6.65 -9.13
C ILE A 171 -2.05 6.00 -10.12
N ALA A 172 -2.97 6.76 -10.73
CA ALA A 172 -3.80 6.29 -11.83
C ALA A 172 -2.99 5.59 -12.95
N ILE A 173 -1.68 5.82 -13.09
CA ILE A 173 -0.86 5.09 -14.07
C ILE A 173 -0.64 3.60 -13.72
N LEU A 174 -0.84 3.20 -12.46
CA LEU A 174 -0.67 1.84 -11.96
C LEU A 174 -1.91 0.99 -12.30
N GLU A 175 -2.17 0.84 -13.58
CA GLU A 175 -3.35 0.14 -14.10
C GLU A 175 -3.48 -1.33 -13.67
N ASN A 176 -2.38 -1.96 -13.26
CA ASN A 176 -2.35 -3.34 -12.78
C ASN A 176 -2.57 -3.48 -11.27
N LEU A 177 -2.78 -2.38 -10.54
CA LEU A 177 -2.90 -2.41 -9.09
C LEU A 177 -4.19 -3.11 -8.65
N ASN A 178 -4.06 -4.12 -7.78
CA ASN A 178 -5.15 -4.84 -7.14
C ASN A 178 -5.37 -4.35 -5.70
N TRP A 179 -4.31 -3.95 -5.01
CA TRP A 179 -4.33 -3.54 -3.61
C TRP A 179 -3.58 -2.22 -3.39
N LEU A 180 -4.28 -1.24 -2.84
CA LEU A 180 -3.72 0.05 -2.44
C LEU A 180 -4.06 0.33 -0.98
N ASP A 181 -3.02 0.44 -0.14
CA ASP A 181 -3.16 0.82 1.26
C ASP A 181 -2.44 2.15 1.51
N LEU A 182 -3.24 3.18 1.80
CA LEU A 182 -2.83 4.53 2.16
C LEU A 182 -3.26 4.87 3.60
N SER A 183 -3.60 3.86 4.40
CA SER A 183 -4.13 4.05 5.75
C SER A 183 -3.10 4.66 6.71
N HIS A 184 -3.56 5.24 7.82
CA HIS A 184 -2.68 5.83 8.85
C HIS A 184 -1.69 6.85 8.27
N ASN A 185 -2.18 7.76 7.45
CA ASN A 185 -1.42 8.89 6.91
C ASN A 185 -2.05 10.21 7.39
N HIS A 186 -1.75 11.33 6.73
CA HIS A 186 -2.24 12.65 7.07
C HIS A 186 -3.02 13.29 5.92
N LEU A 187 -3.67 12.47 5.09
CA LEU A 187 -4.38 12.93 3.90
C LEU A 187 -5.61 13.73 4.31
N LYS A 188 -5.71 14.97 3.83
CA LYS A 188 -6.86 15.85 4.09
C LYS A 188 -7.89 15.85 2.97
N GLU A 189 -7.44 15.53 1.76
CA GLU A 189 -8.24 15.50 0.55
C GLU A 189 -7.74 14.42 -0.40
N VAL A 190 -8.65 13.95 -1.26
CA VAL A 190 -8.36 13.07 -2.39
C VAL A 190 -8.96 13.70 -3.63
N ASP A 191 -8.18 13.83 -4.70
CA ASP A 191 -8.65 14.38 -5.96
C ASP A 191 -9.56 13.39 -6.71
N SER A 192 -10.50 13.94 -7.48
CA SER A 192 -11.48 13.18 -8.28
C SER A 192 -10.85 12.20 -9.28
N MET A 193 -9.61 12.44 -9.72
CA MET A 193 -8.90 11.63 -10.70
C MET A 193 -7.83 10.72 -10.08
N SER A 194 -7.67 10.72 -8.75
CA SER A 194 -6.59 9.98 -8.06
C SER A 194 -6.59 8.48 -8.41
N PHE A 195 -7.77 7.92 -8.67
CA PHE A 195 -7.97 6.49 -8.91
C PHE A 195 -8.68 6.19 -10.24
N SER A 196 -8.75 7.16 -11.16
CA SER A 196 -9.62 7.09 -12.35
C SER A 196 -9.31 5.93 -13.30
N SER A 197 -8.09 5.38 -13.23
CA SER A 197 -7.61 4.34 -14.15
C SER A 197 -7.17 3.06 -13.43
N LEU A 198 -7.51 2.89 -12.15
CA LEU A 198 -7.17 1.68 -11.39
C LEU A 198 -8.26 0.59 -11.59
N TYR A 199 -8.47 0.20 -12.84
CA TYR A 199 -9.60 -0.67 -13.22
C TYR A 199 -9.53 -2.09 -12.65
N LYS A 200 -8.35 -2.53 -12.18
CA LYS A 200 -8.14 -3.82 -11.51
C LYS A 200 -8.16 -3.75 -9.97
N LEU A 201 -8.34 -2.56 -9.40
CA LEU A 201 -8.25 -2.39 -7.95
C LEU A 201 -9.43 -3.11 -7.27
N GLU A 202 -9.09 -3.99 -6.34
CA GLU A 202 -10.04 -4.78 -5.56
C GLU A 202 -10.14 -4.27 -4.12
N THR A 203 -9.03 -3.74 -3.57
CA THR A 203 -8.97 -3.20 -2.22
C THR A 203 -8.36 -1.81 -2.20
N LEU A 204 -9.10 -0.88 -1.60
CA LEU A 204 -8.65 0.49 -1.31
C LEU A 204 -8.81 0.76 0.18
N ASP A 205 -7.70 1.03 0.86
CA ASP A 205 -7.68 1.45 2.26
C ASP A 205 -7.20 2.90 2.39
N LEU A 206 -8.09 3.77 2.86
CA LEU A 206 -7.87 5.18 3.16
C LEU A 206 -8.16 5.48 4.64
N SER A 207 -8.26 4.46 5.49
CA SER A 207 -8.61 4.61 6.89
C SER A 207 -7.58 5.38 7.70
N TYR A 208 -7.99 5.94 8.83
CA TYR A 208 -7.12 6.67 9.75
C TYR A 208 -6.32 7.77 9.06
N ASN A 209 -7.03 8.57 8.25
CA ASN A 209 -6.54 9.79 7.62
C ASN A 209 -7.32 11.00 8.19
N GLN A 210 -7.28 12.15 7.50
CA GLN A 210 -7.93 13.40 7.91
C GLN A 210 -8.94 13.86 6.86
N LEU A 211 -9.55 12.93 6.12
CA LEU A 211 -10.46 13.25 5.03
C LEU A 211 -11.75 13.85 5.57
N HIS A 212 -12.14 15.01 5.04
CA HIS A 212 -13.37 15.71 5.44
C HIS A 212 -14.52 15.53 4.46
N GLN A 213 -14.20 15.35 3.17
CA GLN A 213 -15.14 15.17 2.07
C GLN A 213 -14.53 14.25 1.01
N LEU A 214 -15.40 13.62 0.22
CA LEU A 214 -15.01 12.77 -0.90
C LEU A 214 -15.63 13.31 -2.19
N PRO A 215 -14.87 13.38 -3.29
CA PRO A 215 -15.44 13.69 -4.60
C PRO A 215 -16.46 12.62 -5.00
N SER A 216 -17.58 13.03 -5.60
CA SER A 216 -18.62 12.09 -6.09
C SER A 216 -18.13 11.13 -7.17
N SER A 217 -17.05 11.49 -7.88
CA SER A 217 -16.44 10.67 -8.92
C SER A 217 -15.29 9.80 -8.44
N LEU A 218 -14.94 9.83 -7.15
CA LEU A 218 -13.74 9.18 -6.63
C LEU A 218 -13.64 7.70 -7.00
N LEU A 219 -14.76 6.98 -6.97
CA LEU A 219 -14.82 5.54 -7.23
C LEU A 219 -15.15 5.19 -8.70
N LYS A 220 -15.34 6.18 -9.59
CA LYS A 220 -15.76 5.91 -10.98
C LYS A 220 -14.76 5.09 -11.79
N GLY A 221 -13.48 5.13 -11.43
CA GLY A 221 -12.42 4.35 -12.06
C GLY A 221 -12.21 2.94 -11.49
N LEU A 222 -13.05 2.51 -10.54
CA LEU A 222 -12.81 1.32 -9.71
C LEU A 222 -13.89 0.23 -9.89
N PRO A 223 -14.19 -0.22 -11.13
CA PRO A 223 -15.32 -1.12 -11.40
C PRO A 223 -15.21 -2.48 -10.70
N LEU A 224 -14.00 -2.93 -10.33
CA LEU A 224 -13.76 -4.21 -9.66
C LEU A 224 -13.56 -4.09 -8.14
N LEU A 225 -13.79 -2.91 -7.55
CA LEU A 225 -13.57 -2.69 -6.12
C LEU A 225 -14.48 -3.58 -5.29
N GLN A 226 -13.89 -4.33 -4.36
CA GLN A 226 -14.58 -5.24 -3.45
C GLN A 226 -14.51 -4.77 -2.00
N ARG A 227 -13.43 -4.09 -1.61
CA ARG A 227 -13.21 -3.60 -0.25
C ARG A 227 -12.84 -2.12 -0.27
N LEU A 228 -13.62 -1.31 0.44
CA LEU A 228 -13.36 0.10 0.68
C LEU A 228 -13.31 0.35 2.19
N ASN A 229 -12.18 0.86 2.65
CA ASN A 229 -12.03 1.27 4.05
C ASN A 229 -11.79 2.78 4.14
N LEU A 230 -12.70 3.47 4.83
CA LEU A 230 -12.70 4.91 5.09
C LEU A 230 -12.81 5.20 6.60
N GLU A 231 -12.64 4.18 7.43
CA GLU A 231 -12.71 4.27 8.89
C GLU A 231 -11.77 5.35 9.45
N GLY A 232 -12.11 5.97 10.58
CA GLY A 232 -11.17 6.84 11.30
C GLY A 232 -10.81 8.11 10.52
N ASN A 233 -11.74 8.64 9.73
CA ASN A 233 -11.62 9.91 9.04
C ASN A 233 -12.54 10.96 9.70
N ASN A 234 -12.72 12.11 9.08
CA ASN A 234 -13.60 13.17 9.59
C ASN A 234 -14.70 13.51 8.57
N LEU A 235 -15.25 12.47 7.94
CA LEU A 235 -16.32 12.58 6.94
C LEU A 235 -17.63 12.94 7.64
N SER A 236 -18.31 13.99 7.16
CA SER A 236 -19.62 14.38 7.66
C SER A 236 -20.78 13.82 6.84
N SER A 237 -20.56 13.50 5.56
CA SER A 237 -21.55 12.92 4.65
C SER A 237 -20.85 12.18 3.52
N LEU A 238 -21.58 11.30 2.84
CA LEU A 238 -21.16 10.72 1.56
C LEU A 238 -21.90 11.39 0.39
N PRO A 239 -21.27 11.53 -0.79
CA PRO A 239 -21.98 11.98 -1.98
C PRO A 239 -23.16 11.07 -2.34
N PRO A 240 -24.23 11.62 -2.95
CA PRO A 240 -25.23 10.79 -3.63
C PRO A 240 -24.56 9.92 -4.69
N ASP A 241 -25.09 8.71 -4.90
CA ASP A 241 -24.60 7.75 -5.91
C ASP A 241 -23.12 7.35 -5.76
N PHE A 242 -22.52 7.53 -4.57
CA PHE A 242 -21.09 7.31 -4.37
C PHE A 242 -20.63 5.89 -4.77
N PHE A 243 -21.48 4.88 -4.56
CA PHE A 243 -21.20 3.49 -4.94
C PHE A 243 -21.72 3.07 -6.32
N ALA A 244 -22.26 3.99 -7.13
CA ALA A 244 -22.90 3.65 -8.41
C ALA A 244 -21.96 2.98 -9.42
N ALA A 245 -20.66 3.26 -9.35
CA ALA A 245 -19.65 2.69 -10.25
C ALA A 245 -18.95 1.44 -9.70
N THR A 246 -19.34 0.96 -8.51
CA THR A 246 -18.65 -0.13 -7.82
C THR A 246 -19.61 -1.25 -7.41
N PRO A 247 -20.28 -1.91 -8.38
CA PRO A 247 -21.35 -2.88 -8.10
C PRO A 247 -20.87 -4.16 -7.39
N PHE A 248 -19.56 -4.41 -7.39
CA PHE A 248 -18.94 -5.58 -6.76
C PHE A 248 -18.43 -5.32 -5.33
N LEU A 249 -18.73 -4.15 -4.74
CA LEU A 249 -18.38 -3.89 -3.34
C LEU A 249 -19.01 -4.94 -2.43
N LYS A 250 -18.18 -5.51 -1.56
CA LYS A 250 -18.53 -6.51 -0.55
C LYS A 250 -18.31 -5.98 0.85
N HIS A 251 -17.29 -5.17 1.08
CA HIS A 251 -16.93 -4.71 2.41
C HIS A 251 -16.73 -3.20 2.41
N VAL A 252 -17.54 -2.50 3.20
CA VAL A 252 -17.49 -1.05 3.35
C VAL A 252 -17.34 -0.72 4.84
N PHE A 253 -16.23 -0.07 5.18
CA PHE A 253 -15.94 0.38 6.54
C PHE A 253 -15.95 1.91 6.59
N LEU A 254 -16.87 2.45 7.38
CA LEU A 254 -17.10 3.89 7.57
C LEU A 254 -17.09 4.26 9.06
N ALA A 255 -16.65 3.34 9.93
CA ALA A 255 -16.61 3.55 11.36
C ALA A 255 -15.76 4.76 11.75
N GLN A 256 -15.96 5.29 12.95
CA GLN A 256 -15.14 6.39 13.51
C GLN A 256 -15.06 7.58 12.54
N ASN A 257 -16.21 8.04 12.07
CA ASN A 257 -16.36 9.26 11.27
C ASN A 257 -17.37 10.20 11.96
N SER A 258 -17.78 11.27 11.27
CA SER A 258 -18.79 12.22 11.75
C SER A 258 -20.05 12.21 10.88
N LEU A 259 -20.42 11.04 10.35
CA LEU A 259 -21.59 10.92 9.48
C LEU A 259 -22.88 11.18 10.28
N HIS A 260 -23.65 12.18 9.84
CA HIS A 260 -24.92 12.57 10.49
C HIS A 260 -26.16 12.14 9.69
N PHE A 261 -25.99 11.81 8.40
CA PHE A 261 -26.99 11.15 7.57
C PHE A 261 -26.29 10.32 6.47
N LEU A 262 -27.04 9.41 5.85
CA LEU A 262 -26.64 8.71 4.63
C LEU A 262 -27.65 9.04 3.51
N PRO A 263 -27.20 9.24 2.26
CA PRO A 263 -28.10 9.45 1.12
C PRO A 263 -29.09 8.28 0.91
N GLU A 264 -30.30 8.61 0.49
CA GLU A 264 -31.29 7.62 0.06
C GLU A 264 -30.77 6.84 -1.17
N GLY A 265 -31.02 5.53 -1.20
CA GLY A 265 -30.61 4.67 -2.30
C GLY A 265 -29.11 4.43 -2.43
N LEU A 266 -28.28 4.88 -1.47
CA LEU A 266 -26.82 4.73 -1.51
C LEU A 266 -26.39 3.26 -1.73
N LEU A 267 -27.11 2.30 -1.16
CA LEU A 267 -26.79 0.88 -1.24
C LEU A 267 -27.42 0.16 -2.44
N LEU A 268 -28.32 0.80 -3.19
CA LEU A 268 -28.99 0.18 -4.36
C LEU A 268 -28.00 -0.41 -5.39
N PRO A 269 -26.85 0.22 -5.70
CA PRO A 269 -25.92 -0.33 -6.68
C PRO A 269 -25.10 -1.54 -6.18
N VAL A 270 -24.96 -1.71 -4.86
CA VAL A 270 -24.04 -2.68 -4.23
C VAL A 270 -24.75 -3.92 -3.71
N MET A 271 -25.38 -4.65 -4.64
CA MET A 271 -26.20 -5.82 -4.29
C MET A 271 -25.42 -6.98 -3.67
N SER A 272 -24.08 -6.99 -3.77
CA SER A 272 -23.19 -8.03 -3.20
C SER A 272 -22.58 -7.65 -1.85
N LEU A 273 -23.08 -6.59 -1.20
CA LEU A 273 -22.54 -6.09 0.07
C LEU A 273 -22.66 -7.17 1.17
N LYS A 274 -21.53 -7.52 1.78
CA LYS A 274 -21.42 -8.51 2.85
C LYS A 274 -21.02 -7.90 4.18
N THR A 275 -20.41 -6.73 4.21
CA THR A 275 -20.03 -6.08 5.46
C THR A 275 -20.24 -4.58 5.33
N LEU A 276 -20.95 -4.01 6.29
CA LEU A 276 -21.14 -2.59 6.44
C LEU A 276 -20.86 -2.21 7.89
N ASP A 277 -19.82 -1.41 8.10
CA ASP A 277 -19.52 -0.86 9.41
C ASP A 277 -19.79 0.65 9.42
N LEU A 278 -20.81 1.04 10.16
CA LEU A 278 -21.21 2.44 10.40
C LEU A 278 -21.01 2.84 11.87
N SER A 279 -20.34 2.00 12.66
CA SER A 279 -20.18 2.22 14.10
C SER A 279 -19.45 3.53 14.40
N GLU A 280 -19.63 4.06 15.61
CA GLU A 280 -18.89 5.26 16.06
C GLU A 280 -19.02 6.45 15.10
N ASN A 281 -20.26 6.72 14.68
CA ASN A 281 -20.64 7.91 13.92
C ASN A 281 -21.65 8.75 14.73
N ILE A 282 -22.24 9.77 14.10
CA ILE A 282 -23.26 10.63 14.72
C ILE A 282 -24.63 10.47 14.06
N LEU A 283 -24.92 9.27 13.52
CA LEU A 283 -26.19 8.96 12.87
C LEU A 283 -27.32 8.91 13.90
N LYS A 284 -28.42 9.61 13.59
CA LYS A 284 -29.64 9.59 14.40
C LYS A 284 -30.70 8.66 13.83
N SER A 285 -30.67 8.44 12.52
CA SER A 285 -31.57 7.54 11.79
C SER A 285 -30.90 7.10 10.49
N LEU A 286 -31.50 6.12 9.82
CA LEU A 286 -31.18 5.73 8.45
C LEU A 286 -32.39 6.04 7.56
N PRO A 287 -32.19 6.26 6.24
CA PRO A 287 -33.30 6.31 5.30
C PRO A 287 -34.18 5.06 5.40
N SER A 288 -35.49 5.21 5.22
CA SER A 288 -36.40 4.07 5.20
C SER A 288 -36.02 3.11 4.07
N GLY A 289 -35.91 1.82 4.36
CA GLY A 289 -35.51 0.83 3.34
C GLY A 289 -33.99 0.69 3.15
N PHE A 290 -33.17 1.51 3.82
CA PHE A 290 -31.73 1.57 3.56
C PHE A 290 -31.01 0.21 3.66
N LEU A 291 -31.34 -0.61 4.65
CA LEU A 291 -30.72 -1.92 4.83
C LEU A 291 -31.30 -2.98 3.88
N GLN A 292 -32.56 -2.80 3.44
CA GLN A 292 -33.20 -3.67 2.43
C GLN A 292 -32.60 -3.45 1.03
N ASP A 293 -32.10 -2.25 0.73
CA ASP A 293 -31.38 -1.97 -0.52
C ASP A 293 -30.07 -2.79 -0.59
N GLY A 294 -29.41 -2.99 0.55
CA GLY A 294 -28.16 -3.76 0.69
C GLY A 294 -28.38 -5.27 0.83
N LYS A 295 -29.10 -5.89 -0.11
CA LYS A 295 -29.59 -7.29 -0.04
C LYS A 295 -28.61 -8.33 0.50
N GLY A 296 -27.32 -8.24 0.14
CA GLY A 296 -26.31 -9.20 0.61
C GLY A 296 -26.11 -9.21 2.14
N LEU A 297 -26.50 -8.14 2.86
CA LEU A 297 -26.44 -8.05 4.32
C LEU A 297 -27.46 -8.97 5.00
N GLU A 298 -28.53 -9.36 4.32
CA GLU A 298 -29.57 -10.26 4.85
C GLU A 298 -29.17 -11.73 4.71
N GLU A 299 -28.44 -12.09 3.63
CA GLU A 299 -28.10 -13.47 3.28
C GLU A 299 -26.92 -14.05 4.10
N SER A 300 -26.08 -13.18 4.66
CA SER A 300 -24.94 -13.58 5.48
C SER A 300 -25.40 -13.87 6.90
N MET A 301 -25.49 -15.15 7.30
CA MET A 301 -25.76 -15.56 8.70
C MET A 301 -24.55 -15.30 9.63
N GLU A 302 -23.80 -14.22 9.39
CA GLU A 302 -22.54 -13.84 10.04
C GLU A 302 -22.65 -12.39 10.56
N GLN A 303 -21.77 -12.00 11.48
CA GLN A 303 -21.66 -10.60 11.92
C GLN A 303 -21.23 -9.75 10.73
N THR A 304 -22.15 -9.02 10.12
CA THR A 304 -21.95 -8.29 8.86
C THR A 304 -22.29 -6.82 8.95
N LEU A 305 -23.04 -6.40 9.97
CA LEU A 305 -23.43 -5.03 10.18
C LEU A 305 -22.96 -4.55 11.55
N ASP A 306 -22.32 -3.39 11.61
CA ASP A 306 -22.08 -2.69 12.86
C ASP A 306 -22.72 -1.29 12.84
N LEU A 307 -23.61 -1.06 13.79
CA LEU A 307 -24.38 0.19 14.01
C LEU A 307 -24.12 0.77 15.39
N SER A 308 -23.21 0.18 16.15
CA SER A 308 -22.98 0.54 17.54
C SER A 308 -22.47 1.95 17.69
N ASN A 309 -22.65 2.51 18.88
CA ASN A 309 -22.08 3.81 19.25
C ASN A 309 -22.52 4.96 18.33
N ASN A 310 -23.73 4.90 17.79
CA ASN A 310 -24.40 6.00 17.11
C ASN A 310 -25.53 6.57 17.99
N PRO A 311 -25.79 7.89 17.94
CA PRO A 311 -26.81 8.54 18.75
C PRO A 311 -28.23 8.33 18.17
N TRP A 312 -28.67 7.08 18.04
CA TRP A 312 -29.96 6.73 17.43
C TRP A 312 -31.13 7.44 18.13
N HIS A 313 -31.93 8.17 17.36
CA HIS A 313 -33.13 8.84 17.83
C HIS A 313 -34.33 7.92 17.65
N CYS A 314 -34.77 7.31 18.73
CA CYS A 314 -35.78 6.26 18.75
C CYS A 314 -37.20 6.83 18.73
N ASP A 315 -37.60 7.32 17.56
CA ASP A 315 -38.96 7.76 17.22
C ASP A 315 -39.51 6.95 16.02
N CYS A 316 -40.60 7.41 15.42
CA CYS A 316 -41.18 6.76 14.23
C CYS A 316 -40.26 6.70 13.01
N ASN A 317 -39.29 7.60 12.89
CA ASN A 317 -38.37 7.59 11.76
C ASN A 317 -37.40 6.40 11.83
N LEU A 318 -37.22 5.81 13.01
CA LEU A 318 -36.34 4.67 13.23
C LEU A 318 -37.06 3.31 13.03
N LEU A 319 -38.36 3.31 12.73
CA LEU A 319 -39.18 2.08 12.67
C LEU A 319 -38.63 1.04 11.67
N SER A 320 -38.21 1.49 10.49
CA SER A 320 -37.64 0.60 9.45
C SER A 320 -36.35 -0.07 9.94
N LEU A 321 -35.46 0.68 10.60
CA LEU A 321 -34.24 0.15 11.19
C LEU A 321 -34.54 -0.81 12.35
N HIS A 322 -35.47 -0.43 13.23
CA HIS A 322 -35.90 -1.26 14.37
C HIS A 322 -36.39 -2.64 13.91
N HIS A 323 -37.27 -2.67 12.90
CA HIS A 323 -37.76 -3.94 12.34
C HIS A 323 -36.61 -4.78 11.81
N TRP A 324 -35.71 -4.19 10.99
CA TRP A 324 -34.59 -4.92 10.42
C TRP A 324 -33.67 -5.51 11.50
N VAL A 325 -33.29 -4.73 12.51
CA VAL A 325 -32.41 -5.18 13.60
C VAL A 325 -33.09 -6.26 14.46
N THR A 326 -34.41 -6.19 14.62
CA THR A 326 -35.18 -7.21 15.36
C THR A 326 -35.20 -8.55 14.62
N GLU A 327 -35.37 -8.51 13.30
CA GLU A 327 -35.42 -9.70 12.43
C GLU A 327 -34.03 -10.31 12.20
N HIS A 328 -33.00 -9.48 12.04
CA HIS A 328 -31.65 -9.88 11.64
C HIS A 328 -30.61 -9.70 12.76
N LYS A 329 -31.02 -9.87 14.01
CA LYS A 329 -30.19 -9.60 15.20
C LYS A 329 -28.83 -10.29 15.22
N ASN A 330 -28.72 -11.48 14.61
CA ASN A 330 -27.47 -12.25 14.55
C ASN A 330 -26.45 -11.67 13.56
N ASN A 331 -26.90 -10.79 12.67
CA ASN A 331 -26.03 -10.14 11.68
C ASN A 331 -25.33 -8.91 12.27
N LEU A 332 -25.68 -8.49 13.49
CA LEU A 332 -25.04 -7.37 14.16
C LEU A 332 -23.78 -7.80 14.90
N TYR A 333 -22.68 -7.09 14.70
CA TYR A 333 -21.45 -7.24 15.50
C TYR A 333 -21.69 -6.91 16.97
N SER A 334 -22.38 -5.80 17.24
CA SER A 334 -22.61 -5.32 18.59
C SER A 334 -24.06 -4.87 18.80
N ILE A 335 -24.93 -5.86 18.95
CA ILE A 335 -26.36 -5.63 19.21
C ILE A 335 -26.60 -4.83 20.49
N ASP A 336 -25.87 -5.14 21.57
CA ASP A 336 -26.06 -4.51 22.87
C ASP A 336 -25.67 -3.04 22.88
N ASN A 337 -24.74 -2.63 22.01
CA ASN A 337 -24.29 -1.25 21.86
C ASN A 337 -25.03 -0.48 20.73
N THR A 338 -26.01 -1.12 20.10
CA THR A 338 -26.96 -0.46 19.19
C THR A 338 -28.13 0.05 20.02
N GLN A 339 -27.92 1.19 20.69
CA GLN A 339 -28.83 1.74 21.70
C GLN A 339 -29.44 3.07 21.26
N CYS A 340 -30.62 3.36 21.77
CA CYS A 340 -31.27 4.66 21.66
C CYS A 340 -30.51 5.73 22.47
N ALA A 341 -30.17 6.86 21.85
CA ALA A 341 -29.70 8.04 22.59
C ALA A 341 -30.84 8.85 23.22
N GLY A 342 -32.07 8.65 22.76
CA GLY A 342 -33.29 9.28 23.26
C GLY A 342 -34.47 9.00 22.32
N PRO A 343 -35.66 9.60 22.57
CA PRO A 343 -35.93 10.59 23.63
C PRO A 343 -36.17 9.97 25.02
N GLY A 344 -35.90 10.77 26.06
CA GLY A 344 -36.37 10.55 27.43
C GLY A 344 -36.15 9.13 27.97
N ALA A 345 -37.26 8.43 28.20
CA ALA A 345 -37.30 7.09 28.79
C ALA A 345 -36.65 6.00 27.93
N LEU A 346 -36.49 6.23 26.62
CA LEU A 346 -35.84 5.28 25.70
C LEU A 346 -34.32 5.39 25.72
N LYS A 347 -33.74 6.39 26.40
CA LYS A 347 -32.28 6.55 26.43
C LYS A 347 -31.60 5.31 27.02
N ASN A 348 -30.55 4.85 26.35
CA ASN A 348 -29.77 3.65 26.63
C ASN A 348 -30.53 2.32 26.51
N CYS A 349 -31.77 2.32 26.00
CA CYS A 349 -32.45 1.08 25.65
C CYS A 349 -31.82 0.49 24.40
N THR A 350 -31.52 -0.81 24.43
CA THR A 350 -31.06 -1.54 23.24
C THR A 350 -32.18 -1.56 22.21
N LEU A 351 -31.87 -1.16 20.97
CA LEU A 351 -32.87 -0.85 19.94
C LEU A 351 -33.85 -2.01 19.70
N HIS A 352 -33.35 -3.25 19.55
CA HIS A 352 -34.18 -4.43 19.29
C HIS A 352 -35.15 -4.78 20.43
N GLN A 353 -34.94 -4.24 21.64
CA GLN A 353 -35.76 -4.49 22.82
C GLN A 353 -36.86 -3.43 23.02
N VAL A 354 -36.75 -2.28 22.34
CA VAL A 354 -37.76 -1.23 22.41
C VAL A 354 -39.04 -1.71 21.75
N LYS A 355 -40.20 -1.46 22.36
CA LYS A 355 -41.48 -1.84 21.75
C LYS A 355 -41.85 -0.85 20.65
N VAL A 356 -42.42 -1.35 19.56
CA VAL A 356 -42.87 -0.51 18.43
C VAL A 356 -43.82 0.62 18.87
N LEU A 357 -44.73 0.35 19.82
CA LEU A 357 -45.65 1.36 20.37
C LEU A 357 -44.93 2.48 21.15
N GLU A 358 -43.72 2.23 21.63
CA GLU A 358 -42.90 3.22 22.35
C GLU A 358 -42.11 4.12 21.37
N LEU A 359 -41.73 3.59 20.20
CA LEU A 359 -41.13 4.37 19.10
C LEU A 359 -42.15 5.31 18.45
N CYS A 360 -43.37 4.79 18.22
CA CYS A 360 -44.46 5.50 17.59
C CYS A 360 -45.62 5.71 18.58
N GLN A 361 -45.49 6.72 19.43
CA GLN A 361 -46.64 7.21 20.18
C GLN A 361 -47.64 7.83 19.18
N LYS A 362 -48.88 7.34 19.21
CA LYS A 362 -49.97 7.87 18.38
C LYS A 362 -50.31 9.31 18.71
#